data_AF-A0A938J4K0-F1
#
_entry.id   AF-A0A938J4K0-F1
#
_cell.length_a   1.000
_cell.length_b   1.000
_cell.length_c   1.000
_cell.angle_alpha   90.00
_cell.angle_beta   90.00
_cell.angle_gamma   90.00
#
_symmetry.space_group_name_H-M   'P 1'
#
loop_
_entity.id
_entity.type
_entity.pdbx_description
1 polymer ?
#
loop_
_entity_poly.entity_id
_entity_poly.type
_entity_poly.pdbx_seq_one_letter_code
_entity_poly.pdbx_strand_id
1 'polypeptide(L)'
;MSDQSGNARWPLALALVGAAAIGGFLFWMQAGLMVALGFAATGGLGLQSNLSTAADELVAGEYAAGDAAYLRASASAERVFKSSDIAQVAILKRIPPLETAVRNWERVARGALAVAQGTGELLSLYGDLSGKTTGERIFSDGTINIAMLEALPDRVNTVIGHLDNAEKNLTGIEARSRWTQPLEGIRGTALTEMRPVRASVDALADIAPVLPGALGADGPRRYLVAIGNQAEMRASGGAPLTLVMVEFNQGKISIPVKGQTSTQLFPPLNAPVTWFGPGPNPFFPGNARFAPFVVTNTHPNY
;
A
#
# COMPACT_ATOMS: atom_id res chain seq x y z
N MET A 1 -15.34 -61.40 65.35
CA MET A 1 -14.50 -60.27 65.78
C MET A 1 -13.55 -59.98 64.62
N SER A 2 -13.95 -59.16 63.65
CA SER A 2 -13.65 -57.71 63.56
C SER A 2 -12.14 -57.47 63.67
N ASP A 3 -11.44 -56.88 62.70
CA ASP A 3 -11.82 -55.63 62.04
C ASP A 3 -10.99 -55.41 60.76
N GLN A 4 -11.59 -54.71 59.79
CA GLN A 4 -11.01 -54.35 58.50
C GLN A 4 -10.03 -53.17 58.66
N SER A 5 -8.74 -53.37 58.40
CA SER A 5 -7.75 -52.28 58.32
C SER A 5 -7.16 -52.18 56.92
N GLY A 6 -7.93 -51.66 55.97
CA GLY A 6 -7.43 -51.49 54.61
C GLY A 6 -8.37 -50.67 53.76
N ASN A 7 -8.46 -49.35 53.98
CA ASN A 7 -8.97 -48.38 53.00
C ASN A 7 -8.86 -46.95 53.55
N ALA A 8 -7.70 -46.28 53.37
CA ALA A 8 -7.62 -44.82 53.63
C ALA A 8 -6.49 -44.06 52.91
N ARG A 9 -5.66 -44.69 52.05
CA ARG A 9 -4.53 -44.00 51.37
C ARG A 9 -4.84 -43.54 49.95
N TRP A 10 -5.84 -44.13 49.31
CA TRP A 10 -6.30 -43.76 47.97
C TRP A 10 -6.89 -42.34 47.85
N PRO A 11 -7.75 -41.85 48.79
CA PRO A 11 -8.32 -40.51 48.66
C PRO A 11 -7.29 -39.39 48.87
N LEU A 12 -6.29 -39.60 49.74
CA LEU A 12 -5.17 -38.67 49.94
C LEU A 12 -4.23 -38.64 48.74
N ALA A 13 -3.92 -39.79 48.15
CA ALA A 13 -3.13 -39.87 46.92
C ALA A 13 -3.85 -39.18 45.74
N LEU A 14 -5.16 -39.39 45.58
CA LEU A 14 -5.97 -38.70 44.58
C LEU A 14 -6.04 -37.19 44.81
N ALA A 15 -6.17 -36.74 46.07
CA ALA A 15 -6.16 -35.32 46.41
C ALA A 15 -4.81 -34.66 46.10
N LEU A 16 -3.69 -35.34 46.36
CA LEU A 16 -2.35 -34.85 46.03
C LEU A 16 -2.10 -34.81 44.52
N VAL A 17 -2.54 -35.82 43.77
CA VAL A 17 -2.47 -35.85 42.30
C VAL A 17 -3.33 -34.72 41.71
N GLY A 18 -4.54 -34.52 42.23
CA GLY A 18 -5.42 -33.41 41.83
C GLY A 18 -4.80 -32.04 42.11
N ALA A 19 -4.23 -31.84 43.30
CA ALA A 19 -3.55 -30.60 43.66
C ALA A 19 -2.32 -30.33 42.80
N ALA A 20 -1.52 -31.37 42.51
CA ALA A 20 -0.38 -31.27 41.61
C ALA A 20 -0.79 -30.95 40.15
N ALA A 21 -1.89 -31.54 39.67
CA ALA A 21 -2.43 -31.25 38.33
C ALA A 21 -2.94 -29.80 38.23
N ILE A 22 -3.67 -29.32 39.24
CA ILE A 22 -4.13 -27.92 39.30
C ILE A 22 -2.93 -26.97 39.40
N GLY A 23 -1.97 -27.27 40.28
CA GLY A 23 -0.76 -26.46 40.43
C GLY A 23 0.07 -26.39 39.15
N GLY A 24 0.24 -27.53 38.46
CA GLY A 24 0.92 -27.60 37.16
C GLY A 24 0.19 -26.82 36.07
N PHE A 25 -1.15 -26.91 36.01
CA PHE A 25 -1.96 -26.13 35.09
C PHE A 25 -1.85 -24.62 35.34
N LEU A 26 -1.93 -24.19 36.60
CA LEU A 26 -1.79 -22.77 36.98
C LEU A 26 -0.40 -22.23 36.64
N PHE A 27 0.65 -23.00 36.92
CA PHE A 27 2.02 -22.62 36.54
C PHE A 27 2.18 -22.51 35.02
N TRP A 28 1.68 -23.49 34.26
CA TRP A 28 1.69 -23.45 32.80
C TRP A 28 0.90 -22.25 32.23
N MET A 29 -0.24 -21.93 32.86
CA MET A 29 -1.05 -20.76 32.51
C MET A 29 -0.26 -19.46 32.77
N GLN A 30 0.31 -19.30 33.96
CA GLN A 30 1.11 -18.13 34.32
C GLN A 30 2.33 -17.96 33.42
N ALA A 31 3.09 -19.03 33.19
CA ALA A 31 4.25 -19.02 32.31
C ALA A 31 3.88 -18.59 30.89
N GLY A 32 2.81 -19.16 30.33
CA GLY A 32 2.33 -18.81 28.99
C GLY A 32 1.86 -17.35 28.88
N LEU A 33 1.14 -16.84 29.89
CA LEU A 33 0.69 -15.45 29.91
C LEU A 33 1.85 -14.46 30.06
N MET A 34 2.88 -14.78 30.85
CA MET A 34 4.09 -13.97 30.93
C MET A 34 4.84 -13.92 29.60
N VAL A 35 4.95 -15.06 28.90
CA VAL A 35 5.52 -15.12 27.55
C VAL A 35 4.71 -14.28 26.57
N ALA A 36 3.38 -14.38 26.62
CA ALA A 36 2.49 -13.58 25.78
C ALA A 36 2.66 -12.08 26.02
N LEU A 37 2.66 -11.63 27.28
CA LEU A 37 2.86 -10.22 27.61
C LEU A 37 4.26 -9.74 27.19
N GLY A 38 5.29 -10.56 27.37
CA GLY A 38 6.64 -10.29 26.88
C GLY A 38 6.69 -10.10 25.36
N PHE A 39 6.02 -10.97 24.60
CA PHE A 39 5.92 -10.86 23.14
C PHE A 39 5.09 -9.66 22.69
N ALA A 40 3.99 -9.33 23.38
CA ALA A 40 3.20 -8.14 23.08
C ALA A 40 4.01 -6.85 23.30
N ALA A 41 4.72 -6.76 24.44
CA ALA A 41 5.52 -5.58 24.78
C ALA A 41 6.72 -5.40 23.83
N THR A 42 7.53 -6.45 23.66
CA THR A 42 8.72 -6.40 22.78
C THR A 42 8.35 -6.29 21.30
N GLY A 43 7.26 -6.95 20.90
CA GLY A 43 6.72 -6.88 19.55
C GLY A 43 6.17 -5.49 19.23
N GLY A 44 5.34 -4.91 20.11
CA GLY A 44 4.70 -3.61 19.88
C GLY A 44 5.72 -2.47 19.77
N LEU A 45 6.65 -2.36 20.73
CA LEU A 45 7.72 -1.36 20.70
C LEU A 45 8.63 -1.53 19.48
N GLY A 46 9.00 -2.78 19.19
CA GLY A 46 9.85 -3.08 18.04
C GLY A 46 9.15 -2.80 16.71
N LEU A 47 7.84 -3.00 16.58
CA LEU A 47 7.12 -2.79 15.34
C LEU A 47 7.17 -1.32 14.92
N GLN A 48 6.71 -0.42 15.79
CA GLN A 48 6.66 1.00 15.48
C GLN A 48 8.06 1.57 15.24
N SER A 49 9.03 1.25 16.11
CA SER A 49 10.40 1.73 15.98
C SER A 49 11.04 1.27 14.66
N ASN A 50 10.91 -0.01 14.31
CA ASN A 50 11.54 -0.54 13.11
C ASN A 50 10.83 -0.07 11.83
N LEU A 51 9.50 0.14 11.85
CA LEU A 51 8.79 0.75 10.71
C LEU A 51 9.22 2.21 10.50
N SER A 52 9.40 2.98 11.58
CA SER A 52 9.94 4.34 11.49
C SER A 52 11.34 4.34 10.89
N THR A 53 12.23 3.49 11.40
CA THR A 53 13.58 3.34 10.84
C THR A 53 13.55 2.90 9.37
N ALA A 54 12.68 1.96 9.00
CA ALA A 54 12.53 1.55 7.61
C ALA A 54 12.12 2.74 6.72
N ALA A 55 11.15 3.54 7.16
CA ALA A 55 10.74 4.74 6.44
C ALA A 55 11.87 5.77 6.32
N ASP A 56 12.60 6.05 7.41
CA ASP A 56 13.71 7.00 7.42
C ASP A 56 14.84 6.58 6.47
N GLU A 57 15.24 5.31 6.48
CA GLU A 57 16.26 4.75 5.59
C GLU A 57 15.83 4.78 4.12
N LEU A 58 14.55 4.48 3.84
CA LEU A 58 14.01 4.55 2.48
C LEU A 58 13.95 5.98 1.95
N VAL A 59 13.58 6.94 2.79
CA VAL A 59 13.62 8.38 2.46
C VAL A 59 15.06 8.83 2.21
N ALA A 60 16.04 8.29 2.94
CA ALA A 60 17.46 8.53 2.72
C ALA A 60 18.00 7.85 1.43
N GLY A 61 17.23 6.99 0.78
CA GLY A 61 17.64 6.24 -0.42
C GLY A 61 18.39 4.93 -0.13
N GLU A 62 18.50 4.54 1.14
CA GLU A 62 19.22 3.37 1.62
C GLU A 62 18.30 2.13 1.65
N TYR A 63 17.94 1.63 0.47
CA TYR A 63 17.00 0.50 0.34
C TYR A 63 17.39 -0.72 1.18
N ALA A 64 18.66 -1.11 1.19
CA ALA A 64 19.11 -2.29 1.95
C ALA A 64 18.96 -2.11 3.46
N ALA A 65 19.22 -0.91 3.98
CA ALA A 65 19.02 -0.59 5.39
C ALA A 65 17.52 -0.53 5.73
N GLY A 66 16.72 0.05 4.83
CA GLY A 66 15.26 0.08 4.93
C GLY A 66 14.63 -1.31 4.96
N ASP A 67 15.06 -2.20 4.07
CA ASP A 67 14.62 -3.61 4.03
C ASP A 67 15.03 -4.37 5.29
N ALA A 68 16.27 -4.20 5.76
CA ALA A 68 16.71 -4.82 7.01
C ALA A 68 15.93 -4.30 8.24
N ALA A 69 15.54 -3.02 8.27
CA ALA A 69 14.66 -2.47 9.29
C ALA A 69 13.23 -3.02 9.16
N TYR A 70 12.69 -3.10 7.94
CA TYR A 70 11.39 -3.70 7.68
C TYR A 70 11.31 -5.16 8.13
N LEU A 71 12.33 -5.99 7.84
CA LEU A 71 12.34 -7.40 8.27
C LEU A 71 12.30 -7.52 9.81
N ARG A 72 12.94 -6.60 10.54
CA ARG A 72 12.82 -6.51 12.00
C ARG A 72 11.42 -6.09 12.44
N ALA A 73 10.79 -5.15 11.73
CA ALA A 73 9.40 -4.77 11.96
C ALA A 73 8.43 -5.94 11.74
N SER A 74 8.60 -6.68 10.65
CA SER A 74 7.80 -7.89 10.33
C SER A 74 7.93 -8.95 11.43
N ALA A 75 9.16 -9.25 11.86
CA ALA A 75 9.39 -10.15 12.99
C ALA A 75 8.74 -9.65 14.29
N SER A 76 8.71 -8.33 14.50
CA SER A 76 7.99 -7.73 15.63
C SER A 76 6.47 -7.88 15.52
N ALA A 77 5.88 -7.68 14.35
CA ALA A 77 4.46 -7.92 14.10
C ALA A 77 4.09 -9.40 14.34
N GLU A 78 4.93 -10.34 13.90
CA GLU A 78 4.73 -11.77 14.20
C GLU A 78 4.78 -12.08 15.70
N ARG A 79 5.66 -11.42 16.47
CA ARG A 79 5.68 -11.57 17.94
C ARG A 79 4.39 -11.05 18.55
N VAL A 80 3.87 -9.90 18.11
CA VAL A 80 2.55 -9.41 18.54
C VAL A 80 1.46 -10.40 18.15
N PHE A 81 1.50 -10.98 16.95
CA PHE A 81 0.55 -12.02 16.53
C PHE A 81 0.57 -13.23 17.47
N LYS A 82 1.76 -13.82 17.66
CA LYS A 82 1.99 -14.96 18.56
C LYS A 82 1.59 -14.66 20.00
N SER A 83 1.69 -13.41 20.45
CA SER A 83 1.24 -13.04 21.79
C SER A 83 -0.26 -13.28 22.03
N SER A 84 -1.07 -13.15 20.97
CA SER A 84 -2.52 -13.37 21.04
C SER A 84 -2.95 -14.79 20.66
N ASP A 85 -2.08 -15.53 19.96
CA ASP A 85 -2.37 -16.85 19.38
C ASP A 85 -1.72 -17.99 20.18
N ILE A 86 -2.00 -18.05 21.48
CA ILE A 86 -1.56 -19.15 22.34
C ILE A 86 -2.73 -19.79 23.10
N ALA A 87 -2.55 -21.05 23.50
CA ALA A 87 -3.56 -21.84 24.20
C ALA A 87 -4.10 -21.15 25.47
N GLN A 88 -3.22 -20.48 26.22
CA GLN A 88 -3.57 -19.76 27.44
C GLN A 88 -4.54 -18.61 27.16
N VAL A 89 -4.27 -17.81 26.12
CA VAL A 89 -5.13 -16.71 25.68
C VAL A 89 -6.46 -17.24 25.15
N ALA A 90 -6.44 -18.36 24.41
CA ALA A 90 -7.66 -19.03 23.95
C ALA A 90 -8.55 -19.52 25.11
N ILE A 91 -7.96 -19.94 26.24
CA ILE A 91 -8.72 -20.27 27.45
C ILE A 91 -9.33 -18.99 28.06
N LEU A 92 -8.56 -17.91 28.19
CA LEU A 92 -9.07 -16.63 28.72
C LEU A 92 -10.25 -16.09 27.90
N LYS A 93 -10.26 -16.30 26.58
CA LYS A 93 -11.36 -15.90 25.69
C LYS A 93 -12.71 -16.51 26.08
N ARG A 94 -12.71 -17.66 26.75
CA ARG A 94 -13.93 -18.40 27.16
C ARG A 94 -14.44 -17.98 28.53
N ILE A 95 -13.74 -17.08 29.23
CA ILE A 95 -14.08 -16.64 30.59
C ILE A 95 -14.72 -15.25 30.49
N PRO A 96 -16.04 -15.11 30.71
CA PRO A 96 -16.64 -13.80 30.91
C PRO A 96 -16.07 -13.17 32.20
N PRO A 97 -15.65 -11.88 32.21
CA PRO A 97 -15.77 -10.86 31.17
C PRO A 97 -14.51 -10.64 30.29
N LEU A 98 -13.51 -11.53 30.34
CA LEU A 98 -12.19 -11.36 29.69
C LEU A 98 -12.23 -11.52 28.16
N GLU A 99 -13.28 -12.13 27.63
CA GLU A 99 -13.53 -12.36 26.22
C GLU A 99 -13.32 -11.13 25.32
N THR A 100 -13.81 -9.94 25.69
CA THR A 100 -13.71 -8.73 24.88
C THR A 100 -12.27 -8.21 24.86
N ALA A 101 -11.57 -8.30 25.98
CA ALA A 101 -10.16 -7.93 26.05
C ALA A 101 -9.31 -8.83 25.14
N VAL A 102 -9.57 -10.15 25.14
CA VAL A 102 -8.87 -11.09 24.26
C VAL A 102 -9.23 -10.86 22.79
N ARG A 103 -10.50 -10.64 22.44
CA ARG A 103 -10.92 -10.30 21.06
C ARG A 103 -10.24 -9.02 20.57
N ASN A 104 -10.12 -8.00 21.42
CA ASN A 104 -9.42 -6.78 21.06
C ASN A 104 -7.91 -6.99 20.89
N TRP A 105 -7.28 -7.81 21.72
CA TRP A 105 -5.87 -8.18 21.56
C TRP A 105 -5.64 -8.89 20.22
N GLU A 106 -6.45 -9.90 19.89
CA GLU A 106 -6.37 -10.59 18.60
C GLU A 106 -6.53 -9.62 17.41
N ARG A 107 -7.43 -8.64 17.52
CA ARG A 107 -7.63 -7.62 16.49
C ARG A 107 -6.41 -6.72 16.33
N VAL A 108 -5.85 -6.21 17.42
CA VAL A 108 -4.61 -5.41 17.36
C VAL A 108 -3.47 -6.23 16.74
N ALA A 109 -3.33 -7.48 17.16
CA ALA A 109 -2.32 -8.40 16.66
C ALA A 109 -2.45 -8.70 15.16
N ARG A 110 -3.66 -9.02 14.69
CA ARG A 110 -3.94 -9.25 13.26
C ARG A 110 -3.78 -7.96 12.44
N GLY A 111 -4.20 -6.82 12.98
CA GLY A 111 -4.02 -5.51 12.34
C GLY A 111 -2.54 -5.17 12.16
N ALA A 112 -1.73 -5.36 13.20
CA ALA A 112 -0.28 -5.16 13.15
C ALA A 112 0.40 -6.05 12.10
N LEU A 113 0.02 -7.33 12.03
CA LEU A 113 0.53 -8.26 11.03
C LEU A 113 0.13 -7.85 9.60
N ALA A 114 -1.14 -7.47 9.40
CA ALA A 114 -1.63 -7.04 8.10
C ALA A 114 -0.94 -5.75 7.61
N VAL A 115 -0.71 -4.77 8.49
CA VAL A 115 0.09 -3.57 8.17
C VAL A 115 1.50 -3.97 7.74
N ALA A 116 2.18 -4.81 8.52
CA ALA A 116 3.54 -5.25 8.18
C ALA A 116 3.59 -6.00 6.83
N GLN A 117 2.60 -6.84 6.54
CA GLN A 117 2.52 -7.54 5.24
C GLN A 117 2.31 -6.56 4.08
N GLY A 118 1.37 -5.62 4.21
CA GLY A 118 1.14 -4.60 3.18
C GLY A 118 2.37 -3.72 2.94
N THR A 119 3.08 -3.31 4.01
CA THR A 119 4.35 -2.59 3.89
C THR A 119 5.42 -3.40 3.18
N GLY A 120 5.52 -4.71 3.44
CA GLY A 120 6.49 -5.58 2.78
C GLY A 120 6.23 -5.71 1.29
N GLU A 121 4.97 -5.85 0.90
CA GLU A 121 4.59 -5.93 -0.50
C GLU A 121 4.90 -4.62 -1.24
N LEU A 122 4.62 -3.47 -0.62
CA LEU A 122 5.00 -2.16 -1.17
C LEU A 122 6.51 -1.98 -1.28
N LEU A 123 7.26 -2.43 -0.28
CA LEU A 123 8.72 -2.34 -0.28
C LEU A 123 9.34 -3.23 -1.35
N SER A 124 8.88 -4.48 -1.45
CA SER A 124 9.29 -5.39 -2.51
C SER A 124 8.94 -4.85 -3.89
N LEU A 125 7.74 -4.28 -4.05
CA LEU A 125 7.35 -3.60 -5.29
C LEU A 125 8.32 -2.48 -5.66
N TYR A 126 8.64 -1.60 -4.71
CA TYR A 126 9.64 -0.56 -4.93
C TYR A 126 11.01 -1.15 -5.27
N GLY A 127 11.46 -2.18 -4.57
CA GLY A 127 12.74 -2.85 -4.80
C GLY A 127 12.86 -3.44 -6.21
N ASP A 128 11.80 -4.06 -6.69
CA ASP A 128 11.74 -4.67 -8.02
C ASP A 128 11.69 -3.59 -9.11
N LEU A 129 10.81 -2.59 -8.98
CA LEU A 129 10.69 -1.52 -9.97
C LEU A 129 11.94 -0.63 -10.04
N SER A 130 12.64 -0.42 -8.93
CA SER A 130 13.88 0.35 -8.88
C SER A 130 15.14 -0.46 -9.23
N GLY A 131 15.00 -1.77 -9.42
CA GLY A 131 16.09 -2.71 -9.66
C GLY A 131 17.07 -2.85 -8.49
N LYS A 132 16.60 -2.62 -7.27
CA LYS A 132 17.37 -2.90 -6.05
C LYS A 132 17.35 -4.38 -5.67
N THR A 133 16.34 -5.13 -6.12
CA THR A 133 16.24 -6.59 -5.88
C THR A 133 17.02 -7.40 -6.90
N THR A 134 16.66 -7.30 -8.18
CA THR A 134 17.19 -8.18 -9.26
C THR A 134 18.20 -7.49 -10.17
N GLY A 135 18.37 -6.17 -10.03
CA GLY A 135 19.16 -5.33 -10.94
C GLY A 135 18.39 -4.81 -12.16
N GLU A 136 17.28 -5.46 -12.53
CA GLU A 136 16.39 -5.01 -13.60
C GLU A 136 15.47 -3.90 -13.10
N ARG A 137 15.31 -2.83 -13.88
CA ARG A 137 14.52 -1.65 -13.49
C ARG A 137 13.30 -1.52 -14.40
N ILE A 138 12.26 -0.87 -13.88
CA ILE A 138 11.06 -0.50 -14.65
C ILE A 138 11.41 0.35 -15.88
N PHE A 139 12.49 1.12 -15.82
CA PHE A 139 12.95 1.94 -16.93
C PHE A 139 14.46 1.86 -17.07
N SER A 140 14.91 1.42 -18.25
CA SER A 140 16.32 1.27 -18.61
C SER A 140 16.50 1.60 -20.10
N ASP A 141 17.51 2.41 -20.43
CA ASP A 141 17.92 2.69 -21.81
C ASP A 141 16.78 3.11 -22.75
N GLY A 142 15.87 3.98 -22.26
CA GLY A 142 14.75 4.47 -23.04
C GLY A 142 13.62 3.47 -23.24
N THR A 143 13.63 2.34 -22.52
CA THR A 143 12.62 1.29 -22.59
C THR A 143 12.00 1.07 -21.22
N ILE A 144 10.67 1.04 -21.20
CA ILE A 144 9.89 0.68 -20.02
C ILE A 144 9.68 -0.84 -20.02
N ASN A 145 9.90 -1.49 -18.89
CA ASN A 145 9.62 -2.92 -18.73
C ASN A 145 8.11 -3.16 -18.65
N ILE A 146 7.52 -3.59 -19.76
CA ILE A 146 6.09 -3.86 -19.86
C ILE A 146 5.68 -5.04 -18.98
N ALA A 147 6.50 -6.09 -18.87
CA ALA A 147 6.17 -7.24 -18.04
C ALA A 147 6.03 -6.87 -16.55
N MET A 148 6.87 -5.97 -16.04
CA MET A 148 6.73 -5.42 -14.68
C MET A 148 5.43 -4.62 -14.51
N LEU A 149 4.99 -3.91 -15.55
CA LEU A 149 3.72 -3.17 -15.53
C LEU A 149 2.50 -4.09 -15.63
N GLU A 150 2.59 -5.18 -16.38
CA GLU A 150 1.52 -6.18 -16.47
C GLU A 150 1.31 -6.92 -15.15
N ALA A 151 2.37 -7.11 -14.36
CA ALA A 151 2.29 -7.70 -13.03
C ALA A 151 1.80 -6.71 -11.95
N LEU A 152 1.85 -5.39 -12.22
CA LEU A 152 1.56 -4.36 -11.24
C LEU A 152 0.14 -4.43 -10.64
N PRO A 153 -0.95 -4.66 -11.41
CA PRO A 153 -2.30 -4.72 -10.86
C PRO A 153 -2.48 -5.76 -9.76
N ASP A 154 -1.92 -6.97 -9.94
CA ASP A 154 -2.06 -8.05 -8.96
C ASP A 154 -1.31 -7.74 -7.65
N ARG A 155 -0.14 -7.12 -7.75
CA ARG A 155 0.63 -6.67 -6.59
C ARG A 155 -0.10 -5.57 -5.83
N VAL A 156 -0.66 -4.59 -6.54
CA VAL A 156 -1.46 -3.51 -5.94
C VAL A 156 -2.70 -4.08 -5.23
N ASN A 157 -3.41 -5.01 -5.85
CA ASN A 157 -4.55 -5.70 -5.24
C ASN A 157 -4.15 -6.47 -3.97
N THR A 158 -2.97 -7.08 -3.95
CA THR A 158 -2.42 -7.74 -2.75
C THR A 158 -2.22 -6.76 -1.61
N VAL A 159 -1.63 -5.58 -1.88
CA VAL A 159 -1.48 -4.50 -0.89
C VAL A 159 -2.84 -4.04 -0.37
N ILE A 160 -3.82 -3.81 -1.26
CA ILE A 160 -5.19 -3.43 -0.89
C ILE A 160 -5.78 -4.45 0.08
N GLY A 161 -5.66 -5.74 -0.22
CA GLY A 161 -6.15 -6.81 0.66
C GLY A 161 -5.52 -6.79 2.05
N HIS A 162 -4.22 -6.47 2.16
CA HIS A 162 -3.57 -6.29 3.46
C HIS A 162 -4.08 -5.04 4.21
N LEU A 163 -4.27 -3.92 3.51
CA LEU A 163 -4.81 -2.68 4.10
C LEU A 163 -6.27 -2.85 4.56
N ASP A 164 -7.11 -3.51 3.77
CA ASP A 164 -8.50 -3.86 4.13
C ASP A 164 -8.55 -4.72 5.39
N ASN A 165 -7.68 -5.73 5.46
CA ASN A 165 -7.58 -6.60 6.63
C ASN A 165 -7.12 -5.82 7.87
N ALA A 166 -6.15 -4.92 7.73
CA ALA A 166 -5.70 -4.07 8.82
C ALA A 166 -6.84 -3.15 9.31
N GLU A 167 -7.53 -2.46 8.40
CA GLU A 167 -8.65 -1.57 8.72
C GLU A 167 -9.80 -2.31 9.40
N LYS A 168 -10.20 -3.48 8.87
CA LYS A 168 -11.24 -4.33 9.46
C LYS A 168 -10.92 -4.74 10.89
N ASN A 169 -9.66 -5.09 11.16
CA ASN A 169 -9.24 -5.47 12.51
C ASN A 169 -9.25 -4.26 13.45
N LEU A 170 -8.71 -3.12 13.01
CA LEU A 170 -8.65 -1.89 13.81
C LEU A 170 -10.05 -1.34 14.13
N THR A 171 -10.92 -1.23 13.14
CA THR A 171 -12.31 -0.74 13.32
C THR A 171 -13.15 -1.69 14.18
N GLY A 172 -12.85 -2.98 14.15
CA GLY A 172 -13.48 -3.99 15.01
C GLY A 172 -13.10 -3.91 16.49
N ILE A 173 -12.11 -3.09 16.89
CA ILE A 173 -11.71 -2.95 18.30
C ILE A 173 -12.87 -2.33 19.10
N GLU A 174 -13.29 -3.03 20.16
CA GLU A 174 -14.38 -2.63 21.05
C GLU A 174 -13.82 -1.84 22.26
N ALA A 175 -13.72 -0.52 22.15
CA ALA A 175 -13.12 0.35 23.17
C ALA A 175 -14.13 1.01 24.14
N ARG A 176 -15.29 0.40 24.36
CA ARG A 176 -16.43 1.04 25.09
C ARG A 176 -16.31 1.06 26.62
N SER A 177 -15.36 0.31 27.19
CA SER A 177 -15.17 0.24 28.65
C SER A 177 -13.99 1.08 29.13
N ARG A 178 -14.00 1.46 30.43
CA ARG A 178 -12.88 2.15 31.12
C ARG A 178 -11.52 1.48 30.86
N TRP A 179 -11.50 0.16 30.84
CA TRP A 179 -10.27 -0.64 30.72
C TRP A 179 -9.78 -0.78 29.27
N THR A 180 -10.65 -0.52 28.29
CA THR A 180 -10.35 -0.62 26.85
C THR A 180 -10.18 0.74 26.18
N GLN A 181 -10.49 1.84 26.88
CA GLN A 181 -10.41 3.21 26.36
C GLN A 181 -9.03 3.58 25.78
N PRO A 182 -7.88 3.14 26.33
CA PRO A 182 -6.57 3.40 25.71
C PRO A 182 -6.42 2.82 24.29
N LEU A 183 -7.15 1.75 23.96
CA LEU A 183 -7.13 1.15 22.62
C LEU A 183 -7.79 2.04 21.57
N GLU A 184 -8.66 2.96 21.99
CA GLU A 184 -9.27 3.95 21.10
C GLU A 184 -8.21 4.87 20.48
N GLY A 185 -7.25 5.34 21.30
CA GLY A 185 -6.14 6.15 20.82
C GLY A 185 -5.27 5.40 19.83
N ILE A 186 -4.92 4.15 20.14
CA ILE A 186 -4.12 3.29 19.24
C ILE A 186 -4.86 3.07 17.92
N ARG A 187 -6.15 2.75 17.98
CA ARG A 187 -7.01 2.60 16.80
C ARG A 187 -7.02 3.88 15.95
N GLY A 188 -7.28 5.03 16.58
CA GLY A 188 -7.38 6.32 15.89
C GLY A 188 -6.08 6.74 15.22
N THR A 189 -4.94 6.56 15.91
CA THR A 189 -3.62 6.82 15.36
C THR A 189 -3.33 5.89 14.18
N ALA A 190 -3.50 4.58 14.34
CA ALA A 190 -3.22 3.61 13.27
C ALA A 190 -4.05 3.88 12.01
N LEU A 191 -5.36 4.15 12.14
CA LEU A 191 -6.22 4.51 11.02
C LEU A 191 -5.82 5.84 10.36
N THR A 192 -5.36 6.81 11.15
CA THR A 192 -4.89 8.10 10.66
C THR A 192 -3.62 7.96 9.82
N GLU A 193 -2.66 7.16 10.28
CA GLU A 193 -1.38 6.90 9.61
C GLU A 193 -1.55 6.04 8.34
N MET A 194 -2.51 5.10 8.32
CA MET A 194 -2.76 4.25 7.16
C MET A 194 -3.45 4.98 6.00
N ARG A 195 -4.26 6.01 6.29
CA ARG A 195 -5.07 6.73 5.29
C ARG A 195 -4.27 7.30 4.10
N PRO A 196 -3.14 8.01 4.26
CA PRO A 196 -2.37 8.48 3.11
C PRO A 196 -1.79 7.35 2.26
N VAL A 197 -1.36 6.26 2.89
CA VAL A 197 -0.88 5.05 2.19
C VAL A 197 -2.03 4.45 1.37
N ARG A 198 -3.20 4.29 1.99
CA ARG A 198 -4.40 3.79 1.33
C ARG A 198 -4.77 4.61 0.10
N ALA A 199 -4.84 5.93 0.24
CA ALA A 199 -5.17 6.83 -0.87
C ALA A 199 -4.18 6.72 -2.03
N SER A 200 -2.89 6.53 -1.74
CA SER A 200 -1.85 6.36 -2.76
C SER A 200 -1.98 5.02 -3.48
N VAL A 201 -2.28 3.94 -2.74
CA VAL A 201 -2.47 2.60 -3.30
C VAL A 201 -3.75 2.54 -4.14
N ASP A 202 -4.85 3.16 -3.69
CA ASP A 202 -6.10 3.23 -4.45
C ASP A 202 -5.90 4.00 -5.78
N ALA A 203 -5.20 5.15 -5.75
CA ALA A 203 -4.87 5.88 -6.97
C ALA A 203 -3.99 5.06 -7.93
N LEU A 204 -3.08 4.24 -7.39
CA LEU A 204 -2.28 3.33 -8.19
C LEU A 204 -3.13 2.18 -8.76
N ALA A 205 -4.12 1.69 -8.03
CA ALA A 205 -5.03 0.63 -8.48
C ALA A 205 -5.90 1.07 -9.67
N ASP A 206 -6.28 2.36 -9.71
CA ASP A 206 -7.04 2.93 -10.84
C ASP A 206 -6.19 3.03 -12.11
N ILE A 207 -4.88 3.28 -11.96
CA ILE A 207 -3.98 3.57 -13.09
C ILE A 207 -3.23 2.31 -13.56
N ALA A 208 -2.83 1.42 -12.65
CA ALA A 208 -2.00 0.26 -12.97
C ALA A 208 -2.55 -0.62 -14.11
N PRO A 209 -3.86 -0.92 -14.19
CA PRO A 209 -4.41 -1.75 -15.26
C PRO A 209 -4.30 -1.12 -16.66
N VAL A 210 -4.26 0.21 -16.76
CA VAL A 210 -4.22 0.91 -18.05
C VAL A 210 -2.79 1.23 -18.51
N LEU A 211 -1.79 1.18 -17.63
CA LEU A 211 -0.40 1.52 -17.94
C LEU A 211 0.21 0.67 -19.06
N PRO A 212 0.11 -0.69 -19.07
CA PRO A 212 0.70 -1.49 -20.13
C PRO A 212 0.18 -1.09 -21.51
N GLY A 213 -1.14 -0.98 -21.64
CA GLY A 213 -1.82 -0.58 -22.88
C GLY A 213 -1.45 0.84 -23.31
N ALA A 214 -1.36 1.78 -22.36
CA ALA A 214 -0.93 3.16 -22.62
C ALA A 214 0.53 3.25 -23.06
N LEU A 215 1.39 2.34 -22.60
CA LEU A 215 2.83 2.31 -22.91
C LEU A 215 3.17 1.33 -24.03
N GLY A 216 2.15 0.91 -24.78
CA GLY A 216 2.29 0.22 -26.06
C GLY A 216 2.51 -1.29 -25.96
N ALA A 217 1.98 -1.95 -24.92
CA ALA A 217 1.96 -3.41 -24.82
C ALA A 217 1.30 -4.07 -26.06
N ASP A 218 0.15 -3.53 -26.50
CA ASP A 218 -0.62 -4.06 -27.64
C ASP A 218 -0.24 -3.43 -29.00
N GLY A 219 0.85 -2.66 -29.05
CA GLY A 219 1.32 -1.96 -30.25
C GLY A 219 1.52 -0.44 -30.06
N PRO A 220 1.92 0.28 -31.11
CA PRO A 220 2.34 1.67 -30.99
C PRO A 220 1.26 2.61 -30.42
N ARG A 221 1.61 3.36 -29.38
CA ARG A 221 0.80 4.46 -28.82
C ARG A 221 1.52 5.78 -29.06
N ARG A 222 0.82 6.74 -29.67
CA ARG A 222 1.35 8.06 -30.04
C ARG A 222 0.68 9.14 -29.24
N TYR A 223 1.49 9.97 -28.59
CA TYR A 223 1.06 11.09 -27.77
C TYR A 223 1.58 12.38 -28.39
N LEU A 224 0.68 13.34 -28.62
CA LEU A 224 1.06 14.69 -29.01
C LEU A 224 1.35 15.51 -27.76
N VAL A 225 2.59 15.97 -27.63
CA VAL A 225 3.00 16.94 -26.62
C VAL A 225 3.11 18.29 -27.29
N ALA A 226 2.21 19.20 -26.92
CA ALA A 226 2.18 20.57 -27.41
C ALA A 226 2.84 21.50 -26.40
N ILE A 227 3.96 22.11 -26.80
CA ILE A 227 4.76 22.98 -25.93
C ILE A 227 4.42 24.43 -26.27
N GLY A 228 3.69 25.07 -25.36
CA GLY A 228 3.32 26.48 -25.45
C GLY A 228 4.49 27.42 -25.16
N ASN A 229 4.40 28.64 -25.69
CA ASN A 229 5.28 29.75 -25.31
C ASN A 229 4.60 30.61 -24.24
N GLN A 230 5.26 30.83 -23.11
CA GLN A 230 4.77 31.68 -22.02
C GLN A 230 4.45 33.11 -22.50
N ALA A 231 5.20 33.65 -23.48
CA ALA A 231 4.95 34.97 -24.06
C ALA A 231 3.64 35.06 -24.89
N GLU A 232 3.09 33.92 -25.30
CA GLU A 232 1.87 33.82 -26.10
C GLU A 232 0.71 33.19 -25.33
N MET A 233 0.83 33.09 -24.00
CA MET A 233 -0.26 32.59 -23.17
C MET A 233 -1.52 33.46 -23.32
N ARG A 234 -2.65 32.76 -23.43
CA ARG A 234 -4.00 33.30 -23.47
C ARG A 234 -4.89 32.40 -22.61
N ALA A 235 -6.11 32.86 -22.32
CA ALA A 235 -7.08 32.08 -21.53
C ALA A 235 -7.38 30.68 -22.12
N SER A 236 -7.27 30.51 -23.43
CA SER A 236 -7.42 29.24 -24.14
C SER A 236 -6.11 28.46 -24.33
N GLY A 237 -5.07 28.69 -23.50
CA GLY A 237 -3.80 27.95 -23.58
C GLY A 237 -2.74 28.54 -24.52
N GLY A 238 -3.08 29.51 -25.37
CA GLY A 238 -2.12 30.21 -26.25
C GLY A 238 -1.80 29.45 -27.54
N ALA A 239 -0.63 29.71 -28.14
CA ALA A 239 -0.17 29.01 -29.34
C ALA A 239 0.97 28.02 -29.00
N PRO A 240 0.85 26.75 -29.40
CA PRO A 240 1.95 25.80 -29.27
C PRO A 240 2.96 26.08 -30.38
N LEU A 241 4.13 26.61 -29.99
CA LEU A 241 5.18 26.92 -30.95
C LEU A 241 6.06 25.71 -31.27
N THR A 242 5.99 24.66 -30.46
CA THR A 242 6.69 23.39 -30.69
C THR A 242 5.75 22.22 -30.45
N LEU A 243 5.80 21.22 -31.34
CA LEU A 243 5.12 19.95 -31.13
C LEU A 243 6.13 18.82 -31.10
N VAL A 244 5.82 17.81 -30.29
CA VAL A 244 6.57 16.57 -30.17
C VAL A 244 5.58 15.42 -30.20
N MET A 245 5.79 14.46 -31.10
CA MET A 245 5.08 13.18 -31.06
C MET A 245 5.94 12.18 -30.31
N VAL A 246 5.49 11.77 -29.13
CA VAL A 246 6.11 10.68 -28.36
C VAL A 246 5.43 9.39 -28.74
N GLU A 247 6.19 8.39 -29.16
CA GLU A 247 5.69 7.06 -29.48
C GLU A 247 6.23 6.05 -28.47
N PHE A 248 5.33 5.26 -27.89
CA PHE A 248 5.65 4.07 -27.11
C PHE A 248 5.30 2.83 -27.93
N ASN A 249 6.24 1.91 -28.08
CA ASN A 249 6.02 0.63 -28.74
C ASN A 249 6.71 -0.47 -27.96
N GLN A 250 5.94 -1.37 -27.34
CA GLN A 250 6.45 -2.38 -26.40
C GLN A 250 7.35 -1.75 -25.32
N GLY A 251 6.92 -0.62 -24.76
CA GLY A 251 7.66 0.13 -23.74
C GLY A 251 8.84 0.97 -24.27
N LYS A 252 9.29 0.76 -25.51
CA LYS A 252 10.35 1.58 -26.11
C LYS A 252 9.84 2.97 -26.43
N ILE A 253 10.52 3.99 -25.92
CA ILE A 253 10.19 5.39 -26.12
C ILE A 253 10.94 5.91 -27.36
N SER A 254 10.23 6.59 -28.25
CA SER A 254 10.82 7.30 -29.38
C SER A 254 10.12 8.64 -29.65
N ILE A 255 10.81 9.53 -30.36
CA ILE A 255 10.28 10.83 -30.79
C ILE A 255 10.38 10.89 -32.32
N PRO A 256 9.45 10.24 -33.04
CA PRO A 256 9.48 10.19 -34.51
C PRO A 256 9.26 11.56 -35.18
N VAL A 257 8.52 12.47 -34.54
CA VAL A 257 8.23 13.80 -35.08
C VAL A 257 8.45 14.84 -33.99
N LYS A 258 9.20 15.89 -34.32
CA LYS A 258 9.38 17.08 -33.47
C LYS A 258 9.72 18.29 -34.31
N GLY A 259 9.27 19.47 -33.90
CA GLY A 259 9.66 20.70 -34.56
C GLY A 259 8.77 21.89 -34.23
N GLN A 260 9.15 23.03 -34.80
CA GLN A 260 8.36 24.25 -34.77
C GLN A 260 7.08 24.05 -35.57
N THR A 261 5.95 24.43 -34.97
CA THR A 261 4.64 24.25 -35.55
C THR A 261 4.52 24.97 -36.90
N SER A 262 4.92 26.24 -36.96
CA SER A 262 4.72 27.09 -38.15
C SER A 262 5.59 26.74 -39.35
N THR A 263 6.83 26.31 -39.12
CA THR A 263 7.86 26.23 -40.17
C THR A 263 8.26 24.80 -40.52
N GLN A 264 8.23 23.89 -39.54
CA GLN A 264 8.77 22.53 -39.71
C GLN A 264 7.66 21.49 -39.84
N LEU A 265 6.54 21.67 -39.15
CA LEU A 265 5.45 20.69 -39.12
C LEU A 265 4.27 21.03 -40.04
N PHE A 266 4.06 22.32 -40.32
CA PHE A 266 3.03 22.79 -41.25
C PHE A 266 3.60 23.68 -42.38
N PRO A 267 4.49 23.17 -43.25
CA PRO A 267 4.97 23.90 -44.41
C PRO A 267 3.93 23.96 -45.55
N PRO A 268 3.88 25.03 -46.37
CA PRO A 268 4.58 26.31 -46.21
C PRO A 268 4.03 27.09 -45.00
N LEU A 269 4.81 28.06 -44.48
CA LEU A 269 4.55 28.77 -43.22
C LEU A 269 3.05 28.90 -42.88
N ASN A 270 2.63 28.26 -41.79
CA ASN A 270 1.24 28.25 -41.30
C ASN A 270 0.25 27.62 -42.29
N ALA A 271 0.58 26.45 -42.84
CA ALA A 271 -0.36 25.73 -43.68
C ALA A 271 -1.69 25.47 -42.92
N PRO A 272 -2.85 25.82 -43.52
CA PRO A 272 -4.16 25.49 -42.99
C PRO A 272 -4.32 24.00 -42.71
N VAL A 273 -4.92 23.66 -41.58
CA VAL A 273 -5.32 22.27 -41.29
C VAL A 273 -6.83 22.20 -41.16
N THR A 274 -7.41 21.18 -41.77
CA THR A 274 -8.83 20.88 -41.64
C THR A 274 -9.03 20.02 -40.40
N TRP A 275 -9.90 20.46 -39.50
CA TRP A 275 -10.26 19.67 -38.32
C TRP A 275 -11.77 19.62 -38.11
N PHE A 276 -12.23 18.56 -37.44
CA PHE A 276 -13.61 18.43 -37.01
C PHE A 276 -13.74 18.87 -35.55
N GLY A 277 -14.05 20.15 -35.33
CA GLY A 277 -14.31 20.69 -33.98
C GLY A 277 -15.79 20.76 -33.63
N PRO A 278 -16.14 21.00 -32.36
CA PRO A 278 -17.51 21.35 -31.99
C PRO A 278 -17.95 22.64 -32.68
N GLY A 279 -19.23 22.98 -32.52
CA GLY A 279 -19.85 24.16 -33.11
C GLY A 279 -19.18 25.51 -32.77
N PRO A 280 -19.80 26.63 -33.18
CA PRO A 280 -19.20 27.98 -33.13
C PRO A 280 -18.56 28.35 -31.79
N ASN A 281 -17.37 28.97 -31.84
CA ASN A 281 -16.68 29.51 -30.67
C ASN A 281 -17.27 30.89 -30.30
N PRO A 282 -17.89 31.08 -29.13
CA PRO A 282 -18.49 32.36 -28.73
C PRO A 282 -17.47 33.49 -28.54
N PHE A 283 -16.19 33.18 -28.31
CA PHE A 283 -15.11 34.17 -28.20
C PHE A 283 -14.58 34.62 -29.57
N PHE A 284 -14.78 33.81 -30.62
CA PHE A 284 -14.33 34.08 -31.98
C PHE A 284 -15.43 33.75 -32.99
N PRO A 285 -16.44 34.63 -33.15
CA PRO A 285 -17.65 34.38 -33.96
C PRO A 285 -17.40 34.07 -35.44
N GLY A 286 -16.19 34.37 -35.95
CA GLY A 286 -15.76 34.12 -37.33
C GLY A 286 -14.69 33.03 -37.48
N ASN A 287 -14.43 32.18 -36.48
CA ASN A 287 -13.35 31.20 -36.58
C ASN A 287 -13.66 30.13 -37.64
N ALA A 288 -12.99 30.21 -38.78
CA ALA A 288 -13.09 29.23 -39.85
C ALA A 288 -12.42 27.92 -39.40
N ARG A 289 -13.06 26.76 -39.64
CA ARG A 289 -12.54 25.40 -39.36
C ARG A 289 -11.27 25.03 -40.15
N PHE A 290 -10.68 26.01 -40.83
CA PHE A 290 -9.58 25.91 -41.76
C PHE A 290 -8.42 26.84 -41.35
N ALA A 291 -8.42 27.38 -40.13
CA ALA A 291 -7.30 28.17 -39.65
C ALA A 291 -6.07 27.28 -39.40
N PRO A 292 -4.84 27.80 -39.57
CA PRO A 292 -3.62 27.05 -39.27
C PRO A 292 -3.55 26.69 -37.78
N PHE A 293 -2.94 25.54 -37.47
CA PHE A 293 -2.76 25.08 -36.09
C PHE A 293 -1.79 25.95 -35.26
N VAL A 294 -1.14 26.94 -35.86
CA VAL A 294 -0.36 27.95 -35.12
C VAL A 294 -1.24 29.07 -34.56
N VAL A 295 -2.51 29.15 -34.98
CA VAL A 295 -3.50 30.16 -34.55
C VAL A 295 -4.56 29.48 -33.67
N THR A 296 -4.13 28.60 -32.78
CA THR A 296 -5.03 27.80 -31.92
C THR A 296 -5.74 28.62 -30.86
N ASN A 297 -5.25 29.83 -30.57
CA ASN A 297 -5.92 30.79 -29.70
C ASN A 297 -7.37 31.11 -30.11
N THR A 298 -7.76 30.88 -31.38
CA THR A 298 -9.15 31.03 -31.84
C THR A 298 -10.02 29.80 -31.61
N HIS A 299 -9.47 28.69 -31.12
CA HIS A 299 -10.16 27.41 -30.93
C HIS A 299 -10.47 27.18 -29.44
N PRO A 300 -11.72 26.81 -29.09
CA PRO A 300 -12.16 26.75 -27.69
C PRO A 300 -11.73 25.46 -26.96
N ASN A 301 -11.12 24.50 -27.64
CA ASN A 301 -10.85 23.15 -27.13
C ASN A 301 -9.35 22.87 -26.87
N TYR A 302 -8.60 23.88 -26.46
CA TYR A 302 -7.26 23.67 -25.93
C TYR A 302 -7.30 23.31 -24.45
#